data_AF-A0A2I0T2I4-F1
#
_entry.id   AF-A0A2I0T2I4-F1
#
_cell.length_a   1.000
_cell.length_b   1.000
_cell.length_c   1.000
_cell.angle_alpha   90.00
_cell.angle_beta   90.00
_cell.angle_gamma   90.00
#
_symmetry.space_group_name_H-M   'P 1'
#
loop_
_entity.id
_entity.type
_entity.pdbx_description
1 polymer ?
#
loop_
_entity_poly.entity_id
_entity_poly.type
_entity_poly.pdbx_seq_one_letter_code
_entity_poly.pdbx_strand_id
1 'polypeptide(L)'
;MAGGVDKGVVPLAGTNGETTTQGLDGLMERCAQYKKDGADFAKWRCVLKITEHTPTRLAVMENANVLARYASICQQNGIVPIVEPEILPDGDHDLKHCQYVTEKVLAAVYKALSDHHVYLEGTLLKPNMVTPGHACSKKYSPEEIAMATVTALRRTVPPAVPGQCHPLAPAPWSRHHAVPITTSSWCPRPNGCVLVVSPSLYIRPHGVPVPMPVSS
;
A
#
# COMPACT_ATOMS: atom_id res chain seq x y z
N MET A 1 17.66 11.00 0.25
CA MET A 1 16.23 11.13 -0.17
C MET A 1 15.73 9.74 -0.51
N ALA A 2 14.66 9.25 0.12
CA ALA A 2 13.94 8.08 -0.37
C ALA A 2 12.53 8.53 -0.80
N GLY A 3 12.48 9.32 -1.88
CA GLY A 3 11.24 9.58 -2.60
C GLY A 3 10.81 8.31 -3.36
N GLY A 4 9.52 8.20 -3.71
CA GLY A 4 9.03 7.07 -4.52
C GLY A 4 9.90 6.91 -5.78
N VAL A 5 10.22 5.66 -6.12
CA VAL A 5 11.07 5.36 -7.31
C VAL A 5 10.24 5.16 -8.57
N ASP A 6 8.92 5.03 -8.42
CA ASP A 6 7.95 5.12 -9.50
C ASP A 6 7.95 6.53 -10.13
N LYS A 7 7.52 6.60 -11.40
CA LYS A 7 7.39 7.84 -12.17
C LYS A 7 5.91 8.20 -12.40
N GLY A 8 5.04 7.82 -11.47
CA GLY A 8 3.61 8.07 -11.53
C GLY A 8 2.81 7.06 -12.37
N VAL A 9 1.50 7.28 -12.39
CA VAL A 9 0.52 6.43 -13.08
C VAL A 9 0.32 6.84 -14.53
N VAL A 10 0.01 5.88 -15.38
CA VAL A 10 -0.34 6.05 -16.79
C VAL A 10 -1.62 5.28 -17.11
N PRO A 11 -2.47 5.77 -18.03
CA PRO A 11 -3.75 5.13 -18.34
C PRO A 11 -3.55 3.79 -19.05
N LEU A 12 -4.42 2.82 -18.75
CA LEU A 12 -4.53 1.57 -19.49
C LEU A 12 -5.55 1.72 -20.63
N ALA A 13 -5.07 1.69 -21.87
CA ALA A 13 -5.94 1.76 -23.04
C ALA A 13 -6.98 0.62 -23.05
N GLY A 14 -8.22 0.94 -23.43
CA GLY A 14 -9.31 -0.03 -23.45
C GLY A 14 -9.94 -0.33 -22.07
N THR A 15 -9.57 0.42 -21.03
CA THR A 15 -10.19 0.34 -19.70
C THR A 15 -10.96 1.61 -19.35
N ASN A 16 -11.84 1.54 -18.35
CA ASN A 16 -12.60 2.70 -17.87
C ASN A 16 -11.80 3.51 -16.84
N GLY A 17 -10.80 4.26 -17.31
CA GLY A 17 -10.02 5.18 -16.47
C GLY A 17 -9.13 4.47 -15.42
N GLU A 18 -8.75 3.22 -15.69
CA GLU A 18 -7.77 2.46 -14.90
C GLU A 18 -6.34 2.80 -15.34
N THR A 19 -5.39 2.48 -14.47
CA THR A 19 -3.99 2.86 -14.63
C THR A 19 -3.05 1.71 -14.35
N THR A 20 -1.85 1.77 -14.92
CA THR A 20 -0.65 1.10 -14.39
C THR A 20 0.35 2.18 -13.96
N THR A 21 1.47 1.77 -13.36
CA THR A 21 2.52 2.69 -12.90
C THR A 21 3.80 2.47 -13.69
N GLN A 22 4.46 3.57 -14.08
CA GLN A 22 5.70 3.54 -14.85
C GLN A 22 6.93 3.80 -13.98
N GLY A 23 8.12 3.51 -14.52
CA GLY A 23 9.40 3.82 -13.87
C GLY A 23 10.43 2.68 -13.83
N LEU A 24 10.19 1.56 -14.50
CA LEU A 24 11.13 0.43 -14.51
C LEU A 24 12.39 0.74 -15.32
N ASP A 25 12.28 1.59 -16.34
CA ASP A 25 13.40 1.98 -17.18
C ASP A 25 14.46 2.73 -16.37
N GLY A 26 15.68 2.18 -16.37
CA GLY A 26 16.81 2.67 -15.60
C GLY A 26 16.65 2.49 -14.08
N LEU A 27 15.70 1.67 -13.61
CA LEU A 27 15.47 1.49 -12.18
C LEU A 27 16.65 0.79 -11.50
N MET A 28 17.31 -0.15 -12.17
CA MET A 28 18.45 -0.88 -11.60
C MET A 28 19.59 0.07 -11.24
N GLU A 29 19.98 0.94 -12.16
CA GLU A 29 21.04 1.93 -11.98
C GLU A 29 20.64 2.97 -10.91
N ARG A 30 19.37 3.40 -10.92
CA ARG A 30 18.85 4.31 -9.88
C ARG A 30 18.89 3.65 -8.50
N CYS A 31 18.47 2.39 -8.37
CA CYS A 31 18.52 1.66 -7.10
C CYS A 31 19.97 1.49 -6.61
N ALA A 32 20.90 1.14 -7.48
CA ALA A 32 22.33 1.06 -7.12
C ALA A 32 22.86 2.41 -6.61
N GLN A 33 22.47 3.51 -7.26
CA GLN A 33 22.85 4.86 -6.83
C GLN A 33 22.21 5.22 -5.49
N TYR A 34 20.90 5.00 -5.33
CA TYR A 34 20.21 5.26 -4.06
C TYR A 34 20.81 4.46 -2.90
N LYS A 35 21.22 3.21 -3.15
CA LYS A 35 21.89 2.40 -2.12
C LYS A 35 23.24 3.01 -1.71
N LYS A 36 24.04 3.48 -2.68
CA LYS A 36 25.29 4.22 -2.40
C LYS A 36 25.04 5.52 -1.62
N ASP A 37 23.92 6.17 -1.90
CA ASP A 37 23.48 7.40 -1.22
C ASP A 37 22.81 7.14 0.14
N GLY A 38 22.77 5.88 0.60
CA GLY A 38 22.29 5.49 1.93
C GLY A 38 20.81 5.14 2.04
N ALA A 39 20.12 4.89 0.92
CA ALA A 39 18.73 4.41 0.94
C ALA A 39 18.67 2.88 1.14
N ASP A 40 17.91 2.44 2.14
CA ASP A 40 17.73 1.01 2.44
C ASP A 40 16.37 0.45 2.01
N PHE A 41 15.42 1.32 1.68
CA PHE A 41 14.10 0.93 1.20
C PHE A 41 13.64 1.87 0.07
N ALA A 42 12.73 1.37 -0.76
CA ALA A 42 12.08 2.12 -1.81
C ALA A 42 10.56 1.93 -1.72
N LYS A 43 9.81 2.77 -2.42
CA LYS A 43 8.36 2.69 -2.50
C LYS A 43 7.92 2.79 -3.94
N TRP A 44 6.94 1.96 -4.31
CA TRP A 44 6.28 2.01 -5.61
C TRP A 44 4.77 1.91 -5.45
N ARG A 45 4.05 2.94 -5.90
CA ARG A 45 2.60 3.04 -5.77
C ARG A 45 1.88 2.63 -7.06
N CYS A 46 1.02 1.63 -6.97
CA CYS A 46 0.01 1.31 -7.97
C CYS A 46 -1.36 1.78 -7.50
N VAL A 47 -2.24 2.13 -8.44
CA VAL A 47 -3.56 2.70 -8.13
C VAL A 47 -4.63 1.90 -8.84
N LEU A 48 -5.60 1.41 -8.05
CA LEU A 48 -6.78 0.69 -8.52
C LEU A 48 -8.04 1.42 -8.03
N LYS A 49 -9.14 1.30 -8.77
CA LYS A 49 -10.42 1.95 -8.47
C LYS A 49 -11.54 0.92 -8.40
N ILE A 50 -12.44 1.12 -7.45
CA ILE A 50 -13.69 0.35 -7.36
C ILE A 50 -14.79 1.15 -8.07
N THR A 51 -15.38 0.55 -9.09
CA THR A 51 -16.59 1.04 -9.78
C THR A 51 -17.43 -0.17 -10.18
N GLU A 52 -18.51 0.04 -10.94
CA GLU A 52 -19.35 -1.06 -11.45
C GLU A 52 -18.55 -2.12 -12.25
N HIS A 53 -17.48 -1.72 -12.93
CA HIS A 53 -16.71 -2.60 -13.83
C HIS A 53 -15.20 -2.66 -13.50
N THR A 54 -14.75 -2.01 -12.42
CA THR A 54 -13.34 -1.94 -12.03
C THR A 54 -13.13 -2.41 -10.58
N PRO A 55 -11.98 -3.00 -10.24
CA PRO A 55 -10.82 -3.18 -11.10
C PRO A 55 -10.98 -4.34 -12.09
N THR A 56 -10.63 -4.12 -13.35
CA THR A 56 -10.66 -5.18 -14.36
C THR A 56 -9.53 -6.17 -14.12
N ARG A 57 -9.66 -7.38 -14.67
CA ARG A 57 -8.59 -8.37 -14.66
C ARG A 57 -7.29 -7.83 -15.27
N LEU A 58 -7.38 -7.00 -16.31
CA LEU A 58 -6.21 -6.37 -16.93
C LEU A 58 -5.48 -5.47 -15.94
N ALA A 59 -6.19 -4.54 -15.28
CA ALA A 59 -5.58 -3.63 -14.33
C ALA A 59 -4.97 -4.36 -13.13
N VAL A 60 -5.65 -5.38 -12.58
CA VAL A 60 -5.12 -6.17 -11.48
C VAL A 60 -3.82 -6.88 -11.88
N MET A 61 -3.82 -7.57 -13.02
CA MET A 61 -2.65 -8.33 -13.47
C MET A 61 -1.46 -7.43 -13.82
N GLU A 62 -1.71 -6.29 -14.49
CA GLU A 62 -0.64 -5.38 -14.90
C GLU A 62 0.01 -4.70 -13.69
N ASN A 63 -0.78 -4.21 -12.72
CA ASN A 63 -0.25 -3.59 -11.51
C ASN A 63 0.47 -4.62 -10.60
N ALA A 64 -0.04 -5.86 -10.50
CA ALA A 64 0.65 -6.92 -9.77
C ALA A 64 2.02 -7.24 -10.40
N ASN A 65 2.05 -7.37 -11.74
CA ASN A 65 3.27 -7.70 -12.46
C ASN A 65 4.32 -6.59 -12.41
N VAL A 66 3.93 -5.32 -12.51
CA VAL A 66 4.88 -4.20 -12.40
C VAL A 66 5.44 -4.07 -10.99
N LEU A 67 4.63 -4.28 -9.94
CA LEU A 67 5.09 -4.31 -8.54
C LEU A 67 6.11 -5.43 -8.32
N ALA A 68 5.89 -6.61 -8.91
CA ALA A 68 6.80 -7.73 -8.79
C ALA A 68 8.16 -7.47 -9.46
N ARG A 69 8.15 -6.90 -10.68
CA ARG A 69 9.38 -6.47 -11.37
C ARG A 69 10.14 -5.40 -10.59
N TYR A 70 9.43 -4.40 -10.08
CA TYR A 70 9.99 -3.37 -9.21
C TYR A 70 10.66 -3.98 -7.97
N ALA A 71 9.98 -4.91 -7.30
CA ALA A 71 10.48 -5.56 -6.09
C ALA A 71 11.74 -6.38 -6.37
N SER A 72 11.76 -7.15 -7.46
CA SER A 72 12.94 -7.91 -7.89
C SER A 72 14.15 -6.99 -8.11
N ILE A 73 13.98 -5.87 -8.81
CA ILE A 73 15.07 -4.93 -9.08
C ILE A 73 15.59 -4.29 -7.79
N CYS A 74 14.70 -3.94 -6.85
CA CYS A 74 15.11 -3.40 -5.55
C CYS A 74 15.97 -4.40 -4.77
N GLN A 75 15.54 -5.66 -4.69
CA GLN A 75 16.24 -6.68 -3.92
C GLN A 75 17.63 -6.99 -4.49
N GLN A 76 17.77 -7.00 -5.83
CA GLN A 76 19.08 -7.15 -6.48
C GLN A 76 20.08 -6.05 -6.11
N ASN A 77 19.60 -4.89 -5.66
CA ASN A 77 20.41 -3.74 -5.27
C ASN A 77 20.46 -3.51 -3.75
N GLY A 78 20.02 -4.49 -2.96
CA GLY A 78 20.04 -4.38 -1.49
C GLY A 78 19.08 -3.33 -0.93
N ILE A 79 17.99 -3.04 -1.65
CA ILE A 79 16.91 -2.14 -1.25
C ILE A 79 15.67 -2.97 -0.93
N VAL A 80 15.05 -2.72 0.23
CA VAL A 80 13.77 -3.32 0.63
C VAL A 80 12.63 -2.66 -0.16
N PRO A 81 11.87 -3.39 -1.00
CA PRO A 81 10.72 -2.82 -1.70
C PRO A 81 9.49 -2.74 -0.79
N ILE A 82 8.90 -1.54 -0.73
CA ILE A 82 7.55 -1.33 -0.20
C ILE A 82 6.57 -1.45 -1.38
N VAL A 83 5.80 -2.53 -1.36
CA VAL A 83 4.80 -2.89 -2.37
C VAL A 83 3.48 -2.20 -2.01
N GLU A 84 3.08 -1.16 -2.78
CA GLU A 84 1.90 -0.33 -2.48
C GLU A 84 0.80 -0.48 -3.55
N PRO A 85 -0.04 -1.53 -3.51
CA PRO A 85 -1.21 -1.67 -4.38
C PRO A 85 -2.40 -0.92 -3.76
N GLU A 86 -2.51 0.38 -4.00
CA GLU A 86 -3.54 1.22 -3.40
C GLU A 86 -4.88 1.09 -4.13
N ILE A 87 -5.90 0.62 -3.42
CA ILE A 87 -7.29 0.68 -3.88
C ILE A 87 -7.91 1.97 -3.35
N LEU A 88 -8.37 2.82 -4.25
CA LEU A 88 -8.94 4.12 -3.90
C LEU A 88 -10.31 3.97 -3.21
N PRO A 89 -10.58 4.78 -2.17
CA PRO A 89 -11.87 4.79 -1.47
C PRO A 89 -12.97 5.57 -2.20
N ASP A 90 -12.70 6.08 -3.41
CA ASP A 90 -13.70 6.78 -4.21
C ASP A 90 -14.85 5.83 -4.62
N GLY A 91 -16.09 6.34 -4.55
CA GLY A 91 -17.31 5.60 -4.90
C GLY A 91 -18.25 5.38 -3.71
N ASP A 92 -19.36 4.69 -3.98
CA ASP A 92 -20.46 4.39 -3.06
C ASP A 92 -20.48 2.93 -2.57
N HIS A 93 -19.46 2.15 -2.95
CA HIS A 93 -19.30 0.75 -2.60
C HIS A 93 -19.27 0.52 -1.08
N ASP A 94 -19.77 -0.63 -0.65
CA ASP A 94 -19.82 -0.99 0.76
C ASP A 94 -18.51 -1.62 1.26
N LEU A 95 -18.42 -1.82 2.59
CA LEU A 95 -17.24 -2.41 3.22
C LEU A 95 -16.92 -3.82 2.69
N LYS A 96 -17.94 -4.63 2.40
CA LYS A 96 -17.78 -6.01 1.93
C LYS A 96 -17.20 -6.04 0.52
N HIS A 97 -17.63 -5.13 -0.34
CA HIS A 97 -17.13 -5.00 -1.69
C HIS A 97 -15.66 -4.55 -1.69
N CYS A 98 -15.31 -3.56 -0.86
CA CYS A 98 -13.90 -3.18 -0.66
C CYS A 98 -13.06 -4.37 -0.16
N GLN A 99 -13.57 -5.14 0.82
CA GLN A 99 -12.88 -6.33 1.32
C GLN A 99 -12.63 -7.35 0.20
N TYR A 100 -13.66 -7.64 -0.60
CA TYR A 100 -13.58 -8.56 -1.73
C TYR A 100 -12.53 -8.13 -2.75
N VAL A 101 -12.53 -6.86 -3.14
CA VAL A 101 -11.56 -6.33 -4.11
C VAL A 101 -10.14 -6.38 -3.53
N THR A 102 -9.95 -5.99 -2.27
CA THR A 102 -8.64 -6.09 -1.58
C THR A 102 -8.12 -7.51 -1.58
N GLU A 103 -8.96 -8.50 -1.27
CA GLU A 103 -8.56 -9.92 -1.29
C GLU A 103 -8.13 -10.38 -2.70
N LYS A 104 -8.84 -9.96 -3.75
CA LYS A 104 -8.47 -10.31 -5.14
C LYS A 104 -7.18 -9.66 -5.59
N VAL A 105 -6.99 -8.37 -5.28
CA VAL A 105 -5.79 -7.62 -5.64
C VAL A 105 -4.57 -8.19 -4.91
N LEU A 106 -4.65 -8.38 -3.59
CA LEU A 106 -3.52 -8.89 -2.81
C LEU A 106 -3.14 -10.32 -3.20
N ALA A 107 -4.12 -11.20 -3.48
CA ALA A 107 -3.84 -12.53 -3.99
C ALA A 107 -3.06 -12.49 -5.33
N ALA A 108 -3.45 -11.61 -6.25
CA ALA A 108 -2.73 -11.42 -7.51
C ALA A 108 -1.32 -10.86 -7.31
N VAL A 109 -1.16 -9.89 -6.39
CA VAL A 109 0.14 -9.31 -6.04
C VAL A 109 1.09 -10.37 -5.50
N TYR A 110 0.68 -11.17 -4.50
CA TYR A 110 1.56 -12.20 -3.94
C TYR A 110 1.85 -13.34 -4.91
N LYS A 111 0.90 -13.68 -5.80
CA LYS A 111 1.18 -14.61 -6.90
C LYS A 111 2.26 -14.06 -7.83
N ALA A 112 2.16 -12.79 -8.23
CA ALA A 112 3.16 -12.15 -9.08
C ALA A 112 4.53 -12.04 -8.38
N LEU A 113 4.56 -11.69 -7.09
CA LEU A 113 5.81 -11.67 -6.31
C LEU A 113 6.48 -13.05 -6.29
N SER A 114 5.68 -14.11 -6.11
CA SER A 114 6.17 -15.50 -6.17
C SER A 114 6.71 -15.86 -7.56
N ASP A 115 6.01 -15.48 -8.64
CA ASP A 115 6.42 -15.77 -10.02
C ASP A 115 7.72 -15.07 -10.42
N HIS A 116 8.01 -13.92 -9.80
CA HIS A 116 9.25 -13.16 -9.98
C HIS A 116 10.33 -13.51 -8.95
N HIS A 117 10.14 -14.59 -8.18
CA HIS A 117 11.10 -15.09 -7.20
C HIS A 117 11.49 -14.06 -6.13
N VAL A 118 10.56 -13.18 -5.75
CA VAL A 118 10.80 -12.15 -4.74
C VAL A 118 10.92 -12.80 -3.35
N TYR A 119 11.95 -12.43 -2.61
CA TYR A 119 12.18 -12.88 -1.23
C TYR A 119 11.26 -12.11 -0.27
N LEU A 120 10.16 -12.73 0.17
CA LEU A 120 9.07 -12.04 0.87
C LEU A 120 9.48 -11.44 2.22
N GLU A 121 10.37 -12.10 2.95
CA GLU A 121 10.93 -11.65 4.23
C GLU A 121 11.71 -10.33 4.07
N GLY A 122 12.19 -10.04 2.87
CA GLY A 122 12.85 -8.79 2.50
C GLY A 122 11.92 -7.79 1.83
N THR A 123 10.61 -7.84 2.10
CA THR A 123 9.61 -6.89 1.54
C THR A 123 8.76 -6.26 2.64
N LEU A 124 8.09 -5.15 2.31
CA LEU A 124 7.00 -4.60 3.11
C LEU A 124 5.78 -4.41 2.22
N LEU A 125 4.59 -4.64 2.76
CA LEU A 125 3.33 -4.33 2.07
C LEU A 125 2.80 -3.00 2.58
N LYS A 126 2.35 -2.12 1.68
CA LYS A 126 1.62 -0.90 2.05
C LYS A 126 0.22 -0.89 1.42
N PRO A 127 -0.76 -1.57 2.04
CA PRO A 127 -2.11 -1.64 1.49
C PRO A 127 -2.98 -0.50 2.02
N ASN A 128 -4.10 -0.23 1.35
CA ASN A 128 -5.20 0.52 1.95
C ASN A 128 -5.80 -0.26 3.14
N MET A 129 -6.41 0.46 4.07
CA MET A 129 -7.36 -0.17 4.98
C MET A 129 -8.60 -0.58 4.17
N VAL A 130 -9.31 -1.61 4.62
CA VAL A 130 -10.59 -1.99 4.03
C VAL A 130 -11.65 -1.09 4.63
N THR A 131 -12.08 -0.08 3.87
CA THR A 131 -13.07 0.93 4.26
C THR A 131 -14.23 0.97 3.26
N PRO A 132 -15.44 1.40 3.67
CA PRO A 132 -16.47 1.73 2.69
C PRO A 132 -16.02 2.88 1.80
N GLY A 133 -16.64 3.00 0.63
CA GLY A 133 -16.42 4.13 -0.27
C GLY A 133 -16.84 5.45 0.38
N HIS A 134 -16.22 6.56 -0.05
CA HIS A 134 -16.48 7.89 0.49
C HIS A 134 -17.95 8.31 0.39
N ALA A 135 -18.66 7.87 -0.66
CA ALA A 135 -20.08 8.15 -0.89
C ALA A 135 -21.01 7.06 -0.33
N CYS A 136 -20.49 6.05 0.39
CA CYS A 136 -21.31 4.99 0.95
C CYS A 136 -22.27 5.54 2.02
N SER A 137 -23.56 5.26 1.85
CA SER A 137 -24.61 5.69 2.78
C SER A 137 -24.54 4.96 4.12
N LYS A 138 -24.10 3.70 4.12
CA LYS A 138 -23.98 2.88 5.31
C LYS A 138 -22.72 3.24 6.11
N LYS A 139 -22.88 3.48 7.41
CA LYS A 139 -21.77 3.71 8.34
C LYS A 139 -21.32 2.40 8.96
N TYR A 140 -20.02 2.33 9.25
CA TYR A 140 -19.36 1.18 9.84
C TYR A 140 -18.51 1.64 11.02
N SER A 141 -18.42 0.81 12.06
CA SER A 141 -17.59 1.10 13.22
C SER A 141 -16.10 0.87 12.92
N PRO A 142 -15.17 1.47 13.70
CA PRO A 142 -13.75 1.15 13.60
C PRO A 142 -13.43 -0.34 13.76
N GLU A 143 -14.19 -1.06 14.58
CA GLU A 143 -14.03 -2.50 14.81
C GLU A 143 -14.42 -3.31 13.58
N GLU A 144 -15.49 -2.92 12.87
CA GLU A 144 -15.88 -3.55 11.60
C GLU A 144 -14.81 -3.35 10.52
N ILE A 145 -14.27 -2.13 10.40
CA ILE A 145 -13.17 -1.79 9.49
C ILE A 145 -11.91 -2.59 9.83
N ALA A 146 -11.55 -2.66 11.11
CA ALA A 146 -10.40 -3.43 11.58
C ALA A 146 -10.57 -4.93 11.29
N MET A 147 -11.76 -5.49 11.56
CA MET A 147 -12.06 -6.89 11.29
C MET A 147 -12.00 -7.21 9.79
N ALA A 148 -12.59 -6.36 8.94
CA ALA A 148 -12.55 -6.55 7.49
C ALA A 148 -11.11 -6.46 6.95
N THR A 149 -10.34 -5.47 7.42
CA THR A 149 -8.94 -5.27 7.03
C THR A 149 -8.08 -6.47 7.43
N VAL A 150 -8.11 -6.85 8.71
CA VAL A 150 -7.32 -7.99 9.22
C VAL A 150 -7.74 -9.29 8.54
N THR A 151 -9.04 -9.49 8.30
CA THR A 151 -9.53 -10.68 7.60
C THR A 151 -9.01 -10.76 6.17
N ALA A 152 -9.05 -9.65 5.41
CA ALA A 152 -8.50 -9.61 4.06
C ALA A 152 -7.00 -9.93 4.06
N LEU A 153 -6.23 -9.30 4.94
CA LEU A 153 -4.78 -9.54 5.05
C LEU A 153 -4.47 -11.00 5.41
N ARG A 154 -5.17 -11.59 6.38
CA ARG A 154 -4.98 -13.00 6.77
C ARG A 154 -5.28 -14.00 5.65
N ARG A 155 -6.18 -13.63 4.74
CA ARG A 155 -6.56 -14.49 3.60
C ARG A 155 -5.54 -14.46 2.47
N THR A 156 -4.69 -13.44 2.40
CA THR A 156 -3.86 -13.20 1.20
C THR A 156 -2.39 -12.96 1.47
N VAL A 157 -2.00 -12.45 2.64
CA VAL A 157 -0.62 -12.07 2.97
C VAL A 157 0.10 -13.27 3.60
N PRO A 158 1.17 -13.80 2.97
CA PRO A 158 1.96 -14.86 3.56
C PRO A 158 2.62 -14.40 4.87
N PRO A 159 2.69 -15.27 5.91
CA PRO A 159 3.35 -14.93 7.18
C PRO A 159 4.83 -14.54 7.07
N ALA A 160 5.49 -14.89 5.96
CA ALA A 160 6.86 -14.50 5.67
C ALA A 160 7.06 -12.99 5.57
N VAL A 161 6.02 -12.21 5.26
CA VAL A 161 6.13 -10.74 5.15
C VAL A 161 6.26 -10.13 6.56
N PRO A 162 7.37 -9.46 6.90
CA PRO A 162 7.66 -9.04 8.27
C PRO A 162 6.75 -7.90 8.76
N GLY A 163 6.29 -7.03 7.87
CA GLY A 163 5.47 -5.88 8.24
C GLY A 163 4.50 -5.39 7.17
N GLN A 164 3.37 -4.85 7.63
CA GLN A 164 2.40 -4.11 6.82
C GLN A 164 2.38 -2.64 7.24
N CYS A 165 2.33 -1.73 6.28
CA CYS A 165 2.39 -0.29 6.47
C CYS A 165 1.05 0.34 6.03
N HIS A 166 0.29 1.01 6.89
CA HIS A 166 -0.97 1.68 6.46
C HIS A 166 -0.84 3.21 6.42
N PRO A 167 -1.48 3.92 5.47
CA PRO A 167 -1.60 5.38 5.54
C PRO A 167 -2.47 5.82 6.73
N LEU A 168 -2.20 7.02 7.28
CA LEU A 168 -3.03 7.64 8.32
C LEU A 168 -4.46 7.90 7.81
N ALA A 169 -5.46 7.66 8.66
CA ALA A 169 -6.85 8.07 8.41
C ALA A 169 -6.98 9.61 8.33
N PRO A 170 -7.95 10.15 7.56
CA PRO A 170 -8.17 11.60 7.47
C PRO A 170 -8.52 12.25 8.82
N ALA A 171 -8.29 13.56 8.91
CA ALA A 171 -8.18 14.37 10.13
C ALA A 171 -9.34 14.39 11.16
N PRO A 172 -10.60 13.95 10.90
CA PRO A 172 -11.56 13.78 12.00
C PRO A 172 -11.11 12.73 13.03
N TRP A 173 -10.25 11.78 12.63
CA TRP A 173 -9.79 10.68 13.48
C TRP A 173 -8.65 11.03 14.44
N SER A 174 -7.99 12.20 14.28
CA SER A 174 -6.72 12.50 14.96
C SER A 174 -6.85 13.19 16.31
N ARG A 175 -8.04 13.71 16.69
CA ARG A 175 -8.17 14.56 17.90
C ARG A 175 -8.51 13.85 19.21
N HIS A 176 -8.93 12.58 19.18
CA HIS A 176 -9.26 11.83 20.42
C HIS A 176 -8.59 10.46 20.57
N HIS A 177 -7.83 10.00 19.58
CA HIS A 177 -7.20 8.68 19.61
C HIS A 177 -5.76 8.72 19.09
N ALA A 178 -4.87 9.39 19.81
CA ALA A 178 -3.42 9.18 19.68
C ALA A 178 -3.00 7.88 20.40
N VAL A 179 -3.73 6.79 20.14
CA VAL A 179 -3.34 5.44 20.55
C VAL A 179 -2.66 4.83 19.32
N PRO A 180 -1.45 4.25 19.43
CA PRO A 180 -0.85 3.53 18.32
C PRO A 180 -1.86 2.49 17.85
N ILE A 181 -2.34 2.62 16.61
CA ILE A 181 -3.29 1.68 15.99
C ILE A 181 -2.52 0.39 15.73
N THR A 182 -2.30 -0.36 16.80
CA THR A 182 -2.05 -1.78 16.74
C THR A 182 -3.44 -2.39 16.56
N THR A 183 -3.81 -2.73 15.34
CA THR A 183 -5.04 -3.49 15.06
C THR A 183 -5.06 -4.84 15.80
N SER A 184 -3.94 -5.27 16.38
CA SER A 184 -3.87 -6.37 17.35
C SER A 184 -4.61 -6.09 18.67
N SER A 185 -4.83 -4.84 19.07
CA SER A 185 -5.61 -4.52 20.28
C SER A 185 -7.12 -4.63 20.08
N TRP A 186 -7.60 -4.55 18.82
CA TRP A 186 -9.03 -4.48 18.49
C TRP A 186 -9.56 -5.73 17.77
N CYS A 187 -8.68 -6.52 17.13
CA CYS A 187 -9.05 -7.78 16.50
C CYS A 187 -8.56 -8.97 17.35
N PRO A 188 -9.45 -9.79 17.94
CA PRO A 188 -9.07 -10.89 18.83
C PRO A 188 -8.44 -12.10 18.12
N ARG A 189 -8.09 -12.00 16.83
CA ARG A 189 -7.54 -13.12 16.06
C ARG A 189 -6.02 -12.96 15.87
N PRO A 190 -5.22 -14.03 16.06
CA PRO A 190 -3.74 -13.95 16.00
C PRO A 190 -3.24 -13.57 14.60
N ASN A 191 -2.50 -12.46 14.46
CA ASN A 191 -1.87 -12.07 13.20
C ASN A 191 -0.39 -12.46 13.21
N GLY A 192 0.07 -13.16 12.17
CA GLY A 192 1.46 -13.61 12.01
C GLY A 192 2.44 -12.53 11.54
N CYS A 193 1.99 -11.29 11.36
CA CYS A 193 2.80 -10.17 10.86
C CYS A 193 2.61 -8.91 11.70
N VAL A 194 3.62 -8.03 11.71
CA VAL A 194 3.58 -6.75 12.44
C VAL A 194 2.82 -5.70 11.62
N LEU A 195 1.73 -5.18 12.19
CA LEU A 195 0.98 -4.06 11.61
C LEU A 195 1.59 -2.74 12.10
N VAL A 196 2.15 -1.98 11.16
CA VAL A 196 2.77 -0.67 11.38
C VAL A 196 1.94 0.40 10.66
N VAL A 197 1.61 1.49 11.34
CA VAL A 197 1.00 2.66 10.67
C VAL A 197 2.12 3.56 10.17
N SER A 198 2.12 3.88 8.89
CA SER A 198 2.97 4.93 8.33
C SER A 198 2.27 6.28 8.48
N PRO A 199 2.83 7.23 9.24
CA PRO A 199 2.67 8.61 8.84
C PRO A 199 3.16 8.77 7.40
N SER A 200 2.59 9.70 6.64
CA SER A 200 3.25 10.18 5.42
C SER A 200 4.71 10.48 5.77
N LEU A 201 5.64 9.65 5.29
CA LEU A 201 7.03 9.67 5.71
C LEU A 201 7.70 10.90 5.07
N TYR A 202 7.46 12.08 5.66
CA TYR A 202 8.22 13.28 5.38
C TYR A 202 9.57 13.14 6.10
N ILE A 203 10.52 12.43 5.48
CA ILE A 203 11.92 12.48 5.93
C ILE A 203 12.49 13.82 5.47
N ARG A 204 12.63 14.77 6.39
CA ARG A 204 13.53 15.92 6.19
C ARG A 204 14.96 15.52 6.56
N PRO A 205 15.98 16.03 5.85
CA PRO A 205 17.36 15.88 6.27
C PRO A 205 17.56 16.59 7.63
N HIS A 206 18.44 16.02 8.44
CA HIS A 206 18.75 16.32 9.84
C HIS A 206 18.60 17.79 10.30
N GLY A 207 17.97 17.97 11.48
CA GLY A 207 18.56 18.82 12.52
C GLY A 207 18.18 20.30 12.65
N VAL A 208 17.07 20.79 12.08
CA VAL A 208 16.65 22.19 12.30
C VAL A 208 15.24 22.27 12.91
N PRO A 209 15.07 22.80 14.15
CA PRO A 209 13.75 23.12 14.68
C PRO A 209 13.23 24.40 14.00
N VAL A 210 11.97 24.39 13.53
CA VAL A 210 11.31 25.59 12.99
C VAL A 210 9.99 25.81 13.75
N PRO A 211 9.63 27.06 14.11
CA PRO A 211 8.47 27.35 14.94
C PRO A 211 7.16 27.00 14.24
N MET A 212 6.13 26.71 15.03
CA MET A 212 4.77 26.51 14.52
C MET A 212 4.28 27.77 13.78
N PRO A 213 3.67 27.65 12.59
CA PRO A 213 2.94 28.77 12.00
C PRO A 213 1.67 28.98 12.83
N VAL A 214 1.57 30.16 13.44
CA VAL A 214 0.31 30.70 13.94
C VAL A 214 -0.64 30.88 12.75
N SER A 215 -1.83 30.30 12.87
CA SER A 215 -2.94 30.50 11.95
C SER A 215 -3.38 31.97 11.93
N SER A 216 -3.47 32.55 10.74
CA SER A 216 -4.41 33.63 10.43
C SER A 216 -5.64 33.04 9.76
#